data_AF-A0A8D3WZH4-F1
#
_entry.id   AF-A0A8D3WZH4-F1
#
_cell.length_a   1.000
_cell.length_b   1.000
_cell.length_c   1.000
_cell.angle_alpha   90.00
_cell.angle_beta   90.00
_cell.angle_gamma   90.00
#
_symmetry.space_group_name_H-M   'P 1'
#
loop_
_entity.id
_entity.type
_entity.pdbx_description
1 polymer ?
#
loop_
_entity_poly.entity_id
_entity_poly.type
_entity_poly.pdbx_seq_one_letter_code
_entity_poly.pdbx_strand_id
1 'polypeptide(L)'
;MIKKLVIAIAMLIPSFGAGYSAFAAAPAHEQHIQVNKNDKELLARLVSAEAKGEPYAGKVAVATVVLNRVDSSKFPDTVKGVIYQKGQYSPVSNGQINKPADKGSKKAVEEAINFQGQGKGSLFFFNPDKTGDQWLRQKQETIKIGHHVFAK
;
A
#
# COMPACT_ATOMS: atom_id res chain seq x y z
N MET A 1 12.94 5.18 -20.00
CA MET A 1 11.72 5.96 -19.70
C MET A 1 11.93 6.69 -18.38
N ILE A 2 11.88 8.01 -18.43
CA ILE A 2 12.20 8.95 -17.35
C ILE A 2 10.89 9.27 -16.63
N LYS A 3 10.86 9.14 -15.29
CA LYS A 3 10.19 10.03 -14.31
C LYS A 3 10.03 9.32 -12.96
N LYS A 4 10.48 10.01 -11.90
CA LYS A 4 10.23 9.86 -10.45
C LYS A 4 11.56 9.94 -9.68
N LEU A 5 12.23 11.08 -9.81
CA LEU A 5 13.20 11.57 -8.83
C LEU A 5 12.42 12.47 -7.89
N VAL A 6 12.22 12.06 -6.64
CA VAL A 6 11.85 12.97 -5.56
C VAL A 6 12.77 12.66 -4.39
N ILE A 7 13.79 13.51 -4.23
CA ILE A 7 14.71 13.54 -3.11
C ILE A 7 14.42 14.81 -2.30
N ALA A 8 14.14 14.58 -1.02
CA ALA A 8 14.49 15.35 0.19
C ALA A 8 13.86 16.72 0.55
N ILE A 9 13.29 16.70 1.78
CA ILE A 9 13.61 17.51 2.99
C ILE A 9 13.33 19.03 2.97
N ALA A 10 12.44 19.50 3.87
CA ALA A 10 12.77 20.33 5.05
C ALA A 10 11.49 20.91 5.69
N MET A 11 11.14 20.46 6.90
CA MET A 11 10.34 21.26 7.82
C MET A 11 11.28 22.21 8.58
N LEU A 12 11.20 23.51 8.28
CA LEU A 12 11.45 24.62 9.23
C LEU A 12 11.16 25.97 8.55
N ILE A 13 10.13 26.67 9.05
CA ILE A 13 9.88 28.10 8.84
C ILE A 13 9.58 28.66 10.25
N PRO A 14 9.87 29.94 10.61
CA PRO A 14 10.36 31.03 9.76
C PRO A 14 11.54 31.85 10.33
N SER A 15 12.26 32.55 9.46
CA SER A 15 12.87 33.84 9.83
C SER A 15 12.42 34.91 8.84
N PHE A 16 11.90 36.01 9.39
CA PHE A 16 11.39 37.17 8.68
C PHE A 16 12.55 37.98 8.09
N GLY A 17 12.40 38.49 6.86
CA GLY A 17 13.22 39.61 6.38
C GLY A 17 13.45 39.65 4.88
N ALA A 18 12.56 40.34 4.18
CA ALA A 18 12.73 41.06 2.92
C ALA A 18 13.67 40.47 1.82
N GLY A 19 13.04 39.98 0.75
CA GLY A 19 13.59 40.09 -0.62
C GLY A 19 14.06 38.79 -1.25
N TYR A 20 13.13 37.97 -1.76
CA TYR A 20 13.43 37.03 -2.86
C TYR A 20 12.20 36.84 -3.76
N SER A 21 12.45 36.86 -5.07
CA SER A 21 11.50 36.61 -6.15
C SER A 21 10.68 35.34 -5.91
N ALA A 22 9.39 35.41 -6.22
CA ALA A 22 8.47 34.29 -6.16
C ALA A 22 8.91 33.16 -7.10
N PHE A 23 9.66 32.18 -6.57
CA PHE A 23 9.64 30.84 -7.15
C PHE A 23 8.29 30.25 -6.81
N ALA A 24 7.38 30.31 -7.78
CA ALA A 24 6.12 29.57 -7.74
C ALA A 24 6.45 28.11 -7.43
N ALA A 25 6.02 27.63 -6.26
CA ALA A 25 6.02 26.22 -5.93
C ALA A 25 5.19 25.50 -7.00
N ALA A 26 5.85 24.71 -7.84
CA ALA A 26 5.17 23.83 -8.78
C ALA A 26 4.21 22.92 -8.00
N PRO A 27 2.99 22.65 -8.51
CA PRO A 27 2.04 21.82 -7.80
C PRO A 27 2.67 20.43 -7.60
N ALA A 28 2.71 19.97 -6.35
CA ALA A 28 2.97 18.57 -6.05
C ALA A 28 1.93 17.75 -6.83
N HIS A 29 2.39 16.93 -7.78
CA HIS A 29 1.47 16.12 -8.57
C HIS A 29 0.97 15.00 -7.67
N GLU A 30 -0.15 15.25 -6.99
CA GLU A 30 -0.92 14.27 -6.25
C GLU A 30 -1.39 13.23 -7.27
N GLN A 31 -0.64 12.12 -7.37
CA GLN A 31 -0.95 11.03 -8.29
C GLN A 31 -2.16 10.30 -7.70
N HIS A 32 -3.35 10.68 -8.14
CA HIS A 32 -4.57 9.99 -7.76
C HIS A 32 -4.52 8.58 -8.35
N ILE A 33 -4.29 7.55 -7.53
CA ILE A 33 -4.32 6.15 -8.02
C ILE A 33 -5.72 5.88 -8.57
N GLN A 34 -5.84 5.81 -9.90
CA GLN A 34 -7.09 5.51 -10.58
C GLN A 34 -7.34 4.00 -10.53
N VAL A 35 -7.98 3.54 -9.46
CA VAL A 35 -8.37 2.13 -9.29
C VAL A 35 -9.73 1.90 -9.94
N ASN A 36 -9.74 1.27 -11.12
CA ASN A 36 -10.99 0.95 -11.83
C ASN A 36 -11.77 -0.18 -11.14
N LYS A 37 -13.02 -0.41 -11.54
CA LYS A 37 -13.92 -1.42 -10.93
C LYS A 37 -13.32 -2.83 -10.89
N ASN A 38 -12.59 -3.24 -11.94
CA ASN A 38 -11.98 -4.57 -12.00
C ASN A 38 -10.82 -4.70 -11.02
N ASP A 39 -10.02 -3.65 -10.88
CA ASP A 39 -8.93 -3.59 -9.91
C ASP A 39 -9.46 -3.57 -8.47
N LYS A 40 -10.56 -2.84 -8.21
CA LYS A 40 -11.22 -2.85 -6.90
C LYS A 40 -11.71 -4.25 -6.52
N GLU A 41 -12.36 -4.95 -7.45
CA GLU A 41 -12.84 -6.31 -7.20
C GLU A 41 -11.67 -7.29 -7.00
N LEU A 42 -10.63 -7.20 -7.84
CA LEU A 42 -9.43 -8.04 -7.69
C LEU A 42 -8.74 -7.80 -6.35
N LEU A 43 -8.56 -6.54 -5.96
CA LEU A 43 -7.96 -6.16 -4.68
C LEU A 43 -8.82 -6.64 -3.51
N ALA A 44 -10.14 -6.52 -3.58
CA ALA A 44 -11.03 -7.01 -2.53
C ALA A 44 -10.94 -8.53 -2.38
N ARG A 45 -10.81 -9.27 -3.49
CA ARG A 45 -10.62 -10.74 -3.48
C ARG A 45 -9.31 -11.12 -2.82
N LEU A 46 -8.23 -10.38 -3.10
CA LEU A 46 -6.95 -10.57 -2.42
C LEU A 46 -7.08 -10.30 -0.91
N VAL A 47 -7.66 -9.17 -0.52
CA VAL A 47 -7.83 -8.79 0.89
C VAL A 47 -8.66 -9.83 1.66
N SER A 48 -9.74 -10.35 1.04
CA SER A 48 -10.53 -11.44 1.61
C SER A 48 -9.71 -12.70 1.87
N ALA A 49 -8.75 -13.02 1.01
CA ALA A 49 -7.94 -14.22 1.14
C ALA A 49 -6.77 -14.04 2.13
N GLU A 50 -6.08 -12.90 2.07
CA GLU A 50 -4.90 -12.60 2.90
C GLU A 50 -5.27 -12.20 4.34
N ALA A 51 -6.38 -11.49 4.54
CA ALA A 51 -6.80 -10.95 5.83
C ALA A 51 -8.07 -11.63 6.37
N LYS A 52 -8.28 -12.91 6.03
CA LYS A 52 -9.40 -13.69 6.56
C LYS A 52 -9.23 -13.89 8.07
N GLY A 53 -10.22 -13.46 8.85
CA GLY A 53 -10.19 -13.55 10.32
C GLY A 53 -9.45 -12.40 11.01
N GLU A 54 -8.84 -11.49 10.25
CA GLU A 54 -8.24 -10.28 10.79
C GLU A 54 -9.31 -9.22 11.10
N PRO A 55 -9.05 -8.31 12.07
CA PRO A 55 -9.91 -7.16 12.31
C PRO A 55 -10.01 -6.28 11.06
N TYR A 56 -11.08 -5.47 10.96
CA TYR A 56 -11.32 -4.60 9.82
C TYR A 56 -10.12 -3.70 9.49
N ALA A 57 -9.45 -3.13 10.51
CA ALA A 57 -8.24 -2.34 10.32
C ALA A 57 -7.10 -3.13 9.65
N GLY A 58 -6.99 -4.44 9.89
CA GLY A 58 -6.01 -5.30 9.22
C GLY A 58 -6.34 -5.50 7.75
N LYS A 59 -7.63 -5.58 7.39
CA LYS A 59 -8.08 -5.61 5.99
C LYS A 59 -7.74 -4.32 5.25
N VAL A 60 -8.00 -3.17 5.88
CA VAL A 60 -7.64 -1.85 5.34
C VAL A 60 -6.12 -1.75 5.14
N ALA A 61 -5.34 -2.23 6.10
CA ALA A 61 -3.87 -2.19 6.03
C ALA A 61 -3.30 -3.09 4.92
N VAL A 62 -3.87 -4.28 4.66
CA VAL A 62 -3.45 -5.12 3.51
C VAL A 62 -3.76 -4.44 2.18
N ALA A 63 -4.95 -3.85 2.02
CA ALA A 63 -5.29 -3.07 0.84
C ALA A 63 -4.32 -1.89 0.64
N THR A 64 -4.01 -1.20 1.73
CA THR A 64 -3.05 -0.08 1.76
C THR A 64 -1.65 -0.50 1.31
N VAL A 65 -1.15 -1.66 1.71
CA VAL A 65 0.16 -2.18 1.24
C VAL A 65 0.18 -2.34 -0.28
N VAL A 66 -0.90 -2.85 -0.89
CA VAL A 66 -0.97 -2.98 -2.35
C VAL A 66 -0.92 -1.62 -3.02
N LEU A 67 -1.68 -0.63 -2.53
CA LEU A 67 -1.68 0.72 -3.07
C LEU A 67 -0.32 1.42 -2.90
N ASN A 68 0.34 1.27 -1.74
CA ASN A 68 1.69 1.77 -1.51
C ASN A 68 2.72 1.15 -2.47
N ARG A 69 2.54 -0.12 -2.85
CA ARG A 69 3.39 -0.76 -3.85
C ARG A 69 3.14 -0.18 -5.24
N VAL A 70 1.88 0.00 -5.63
CA VAL A 70 1.54 0.67 -6.90
C VAL A 70 2.21 2.04 -7.01
N ASP A 71 2.27 2.77 -5.90
CA ASP A 71 2.85 4.12 -5.87
C ASP A 71 4.38 4.14 -5.79
N SER A 72 4.98 3.04 -5.33
CA SER A 72 6.42 2.87 -5.14
C SER A 72 7.13 2.46 -6.42
N SER A 73 8.25 3.12 -6.72
CA SER A 73 9.10 2.79 -7.88
C SER A 73 9.78 1.41 -7.79
N LYS A 74 9.64 0.69 -6.66
CA LYS A 74 10.22 -0.64 -6.44
C LYS A 74 9.32 -1.78 -6.91
N PHE A 75 8.07 -1.48 -7.27
CA PHE A 75 7.05 -2.47 -7.60
C PHE A 75 6.34 -2.09 -8.91
N PRO A 76 5.54 -3.02 -9.49
CA PRO A 76 4.69 -2.68 -10.63
C PRO A 76 3.72 -1.53 -10.32
N ASP A 77 3.39 -0.75 -11.33
CA ASP A 77 2.59 0.48 -11.27
C ASP A 77 1.08 0.25 -11.45
N THR A 78 0.62 -1.00 -11.37
CA THR A 78 -0.79 -1.36 -11.48
C THR A 78 -1.18 -2.35 -10.38
N VAL A 79 -2.42 -2.26 -9.92
CA VAL A 79 -2.97 -3.20 -8.91
C VAL A 79 -2.80 -4.65 -9.40
N LYS A 80 -3.20 -4.93 -10.64
CA LYS A 80 -3.00 -6.26 -11.25
C LYS A 80 -1.52 -6.66 -11.26
N GLY A 81 -0.61 -5.76 -11.65
CA GLY A 81 0.83 -6.03 -11.67
C GLY A 81 1.38 -6.40 -10.30
N VAL A 82 1.00 -5.66 -9.26
CA VAL A 82 1.41 -5.94 -7.86
C VAL A 82 0.84 -7.27 -7.37
N ILE A 83 -0.44 -7.55 -7.64
CA ILE A 83 -1.11 -8.76 -7.16
C ILE A 83 -0.56 -10.02 -7.85
N TYR A 84 -0.32 -9.97 -9.16
CA TYR A 84 0.17 -11.12 -9.92
C TYR A 84 1.70 -11.23 -9.99
N GLN A 85 2.44 -10.42 -9.24
CA GLN A 85 3.89 -10.57 -9.12
C GLN A 85 4.22 -11.99 -8.61
N LYS A 86 5.12 -12.69 -9.32
CA LYS A 86 5.40 -14.12 -9.07
C LYS A 86 5.82 -14.35 -7.61
N GLY A 87 5.10 -15.23 -6.93
CA GLY A 87 5.39 -15.64 -5.54
C GLY A 87 4.98 -14.61 -4.48
N GLN A 88 4.37 -13.49 -4.86
CA GLN A 88 4.10 -12.40 -3.93
C GLN A 88 2.90 -12.64 -3.00
N TYR A 89 1.87 -13.32 -3.50
CA TYR A 89 0.63 -13.60 -2.77
C TYR A 89 0.21 -15.05 -3.00
N SER A 90 0.08 -15.83 -1.92
CA SER A 90 -0.29 -17.25 -2.01
C SER A 90 -1.70 -17.50 -2.61
N PRO A 91 -2.71 -16.62 -2.43
CA PRO A 91 -4.02 -16.74 -3.06
C PRO A 91 -3.98 -16.82 -4.58
N VAL A 92 -2.96 -16.24 -5.22
CA VAL A 92 -2.79 -16.27 -6.67
C VAL A 92 -2.40 -17.67 -7.13
N SER A 93 -1.43 -18.30 -6.46
CA SER A 93 -0.93 -19.62 -6.85
C SER A 93 -1.87 -20.76 -6.45
N ASN A 94 -2.61 -20.62 -5.35
CA ASN A 94 -3.53 -21.67 -4.87
C ASN A 94 -4.99 -21.48 -5.32
N GLY A 95 -5.26 -20.50 -6.20
CA GLY A 95 -6.58 -20.24 -6.78
C GLY A 95 -7.60 -19.58 -5.86
N GLN A 96 -7.29 -19.30 -4.58
CA GLN A 96 -8.21 -18.58 -3.68
C GLN A 96 -8.52 -17.18 -4.19
N ILE A 97 -7.62 -16.57 -4.99
CA ILE A 97 -7.87 -15.30 -5.65
C ILE A 97 -9.14 -15.35 -6.49
N ASN A 98 -9.60 -16.50 -6.99
CA ASN A 98 -10.80 -16.67 -7.82
C ASN A 98 -12.13 -16.66 -7.06
N LYS A 99 -12.10 -16.67 -5.74
CA LYS A 99 -13.32 -16.62 -4.91
C LYS A 99 -13.85 -15.20 -4.80
N PRO A 100 -15.17 -15.01 -4.62
CA PRO A 100 -15.75 -13.69 -4.41
C PRO A 100 -15.26 -13.08 -3.09
N ALA A 101 -15.09 -11.76 -3.06
CA ALA A 101 -14.71 -11.05 -1.84
C ALA A 101 -15.90 -10.88 -0.88
N ASP A 102 -15.61 -10.93 0.42
CA ASP A 102 -16.57 -10.64 1.48
C ASP A 102 -16.87 -9.14 1.58
N LYS A 103 -18.03 -8.80 2.15
CA LYS A 103 -18.49 -7.39 2.28
C LYS A 103 -17.50 -6.51 3.05
N GLY A 104 -16.84 -7.05 4.06
CA GLY A 104 -15.87 -6.30 4.87
C GLY A 104 -14.62 -5.94 4.07
N SER A 105 -14.13 -6.87 3.25
CA SER A 105 -12.97 -6.64 2.38
C SER A 105 -13.26 -5.65 1.26
N LYS A 106 -14.48 -5.68 0.69
CA LYS A 106 -14.91 -4.65 -0.29
C LYS A 106 -14.90 -3.25 0.33
N LYS A 107 -15.48 -3.10 1.54
CA LYS A 107 -15.46 -1.83 2.28
C LYS A 107 -14.04 -1.36 2.61
N ALA A 108 -13.19 -2.28 3.07
CA ALA A 108 -11.80 -1.97 3.42
C ALA A 108 -10.99 -1.47 2.21
N VAL A 109 -11.26 -2.00 1.01
CA VAL A 109 -10.64 -1.52 -0.23
C VAL A 109 -11.10 -0.11 -0.58
N GLU A 110 -12.39 0.17 -0.51
CA GLU A 110 -12.89 1.54 -0.75
C GLU A 110 -12.29 2.53 0.25
N GLU A 111 -12.18 2.13 1.52
CA GLU A 111 -11.55 2.95 2.55
C GLU A 111 -10.07 3.22 2.25
N ALA A 112 -9.29 2.18 1.91
CA ALA A 112 -7.90 2.36 1.54
C ALA A 112 -7.72 3.25 0.29
N ILE A 113 -8.63 3.16 -0.69
CA ILE A 113 -8.63 4.03 -1.88
C ILE A 113 -8.97 5.47 -1.53
N ASN A 114 -9.96 5.70 -0.66
CA ASN A 114 -10.35 7.04 -0.22
C ASN A 114 -9.23 7.74 0.56
N PHE A 115 -8.45 6.97 1.33
CA PHE A 115 -7.22 7.47 1.95
C PHE A 115 -6.02 7.44 1.00
N GLN A 116 -6.19 7.07 -0.28
CA GLN A 116 -5.10 6.93 -1.27
C GLN A 116 -3.93 6.04 -0.81
N GLY A 117 -4.19 5.04 0.04
CA GLY A 117 -3.14 4.24 0.66
C GLY A 117 -2.30 5.00 1.69
N GLN A 118 -2.71 6.19 2.11
CA GLN A 118 -2.05 6.93 3.18
C GLN A 118 -2.04 6.08 4.46
N GLY A 119 -0.85 6.00 5.06
CA GLY A 119 -0.56 5.16 6.22
C GLY A 119 0.91 5.32 6.60
N LYS A 120 1.46 4.35 7.35
CA LYS A 120 2.88 4.41 7.78
C LYS A 120 3.89 4.06 6.68
N GLY A 121 3.44 3.94 5.43
CA GLY A 121 4.26 3.59 4.26
C GLY A 121 4.67 2.12 4.21
N SER A 122 3.84 1.22 4.76
CA SER A 122 4.10 -0.22 4.76
C SER A 122 4.13 -0.77 3.34
N LEU A 123 5.18 -1.51 3.01
CA LEU A 123 5.36 -2.21 1.73
C LEU A 123 5.32 -3.73 1.91
N PHE A 124 5.32 -4.22 3.15
CA PHE A 124 5.29 -5.63 3.49
C PHE A 124 4.30 -5.88 4.63
N PHE A 125 3.77 -7.09 4.68
CA PHE A 125 3.12 -7.62 5.88
C PHE A 125 3.40 -9.11 6.00
N PHE A 126 3.37 -9.64 7.22
CA PHE A 126 3.53 -11.07 7.47
C PHE A 126 2.90 -11.46 8.80
N ASN A 127 2.52 -12.74 8.93
CA ASN A 127 2.13 -13.31 10.20
C ASN A 127 3.36 -13.97 10.86
N PRO A 128 3.89 -13.42 11.98
CA PRO A 128 5.09 -13.94 12.62
C PRO A 128 4.90 -15.34 13.23
N ASP A 129 3.68 -15.82 13.39
CA ASP A 129 3.39 -17.18 13.87
C ASP A 129 3.38 -18.20 12.72
N LYS A 130 3.36 -17.74 11.46
CA LYS A 130 3.25 -18.59 10.26
C LYS A 130 4.47 -18.55 9.34
N THR A 131 5.33 -17.53 9.43
CA THR A 131 6.55 -17.45 8.60
C THR A 131 7.80 -17.21 9.43
N GLY A 132 8.85 -17.99 9.15
CA GLY A 132 10.19 -17.82 9.70
C GLY A 132 11.11 -16.95 8.86
N ASP A 133 10.62 -16.31 7.79
CA ASP A 133 11.43 -15.55 6.84
C ASP A 133 12.21 -14.42 7.53
N GLN A 134 13.53 -14.61 7.62
CA GLN A 134 14.44 -13.69 8.29
C GLN A 134 14.54 -12.34 7.58
N TRP A 135 14.44 -12.32 6.25
CA TRP A 135 14.54 -11.09 5.48
C TRP A 135 13.32 -10.19 5.73
N LEU A 136 12.12 -10.77 5.84
CA LEU A 136 10.92 -10.02 6.23
C LEU A 136 11.02 -9.52 7.67
N ARG A 137 11.56 -10.32 8.58
CA ARG A 137 11.72 -9.98 10.00
C ARG A 137 12.75 -8.88 10.27
N GLN A 138 13.68 -8.65 9.34
CA GLN A 138 14.65 -7.55 9.40
C GLN A 138 14.08 -6.21 8.91
N LYS A 139 12.89 -6.20 8.30
CA LYS A 139 12.25 -4.95 7.86
C LYS A 139 11.86 -4.09 9.06
N GLN A 140 11.81 -2.78 8.85
CA GLN A 140 11.38 -1.86 9.90
C GLN A 140 9.87 -2.03 10.12
N GLU A 141 9.48 -2.52 11.28
CA GLU A 141 8.07 -2.58 11.67
C GLU A 141 7.46 -1.17 11.70
N THR A 142 6.30 -1.04 11.07
CA THR A 142 5.51 0.20 11.10
C THR A 142 4.37 0.09 12.12
N ILE A 143 3.68 -1.05 12.13
CA ILE A 143 2.56 -1.34 13.03
C ILE A 143 2.24 -2.84 13.04
N LYS A 144 1.75 -3.34 14.17
CA LYS A 144 1.10 -4.65 14.29
C LYS A 144 -0.42 -4.47 14.40
N ILE A 145 -1.18 -5.18 13.58
CA ILE A 145 -2.65 -5.18 13.59
C ILE A 145 -3.13 -6.62 13.50
N GLY A 146 -3.88 -7.07 14.50
CA GLY A 146 -4.27 -8.48 14.59
C GLY A 146 -3.04 -9.39 14.62
N HIS A 147 -3.01 -10.40 13.74
CA HIS A 147 -1.90 -11.33 13.63
C HIS A 147 -0.85 -10.88 12.59
N HIS A 148 -1.02 -9.73 11.95
CA HIS A 148 -0.06 -9.21 10.97
C HIS A 148 0.86 -8.14 11.55
N VAL A 149 2.15 -8.31 11.27
CA VAL A 149 3.15 -7.24 11.35
C VAL A 149 3.24 -6.59 9.97
N PHE A 150 3.14 -5.26 9.92
CA PHE A 150 3.34 -4.46 8.72
C PHE A 150 4.69 -3.76 8.79
N ALA A 151 5.40 -3.67 7.66
CA ALA A 151 6.79 -3.21 7.65
C ALA A 151 7.19 -2.52 6.34
N LYS A 152 8.36 -1.87 6.33
CA LYS A 152 8.98 -1.21 5.16
C LYS A 152 10.49 -1.40 5.09
#